data_AF-A0A7R9F0B7-F1
#
_entry.id   AF-A0A7R9F0B7-F1
#
_cell.length_a   1.000
_cell.length_b   1.000
_cell.length_c   1.000
_cell.angle_alpha   90.00
_cell.angle_beta   90.00
_cell.angle_gamma   90.00
#
_symmetry.space_group_name_H-M   'P 1'
#
loop_
_entity.id
_entity.type
_entity.pdbx_description
1 polymer ?
#
loop_
_entity_poly.entity_id
_entity_poly.type
_entity_poly.pdbx_seq_one_letter_code
_entity_poly.pdbx_strand_id
1 'polypeptide(L)'
;MSYNNAFQASFFTIIYIIVLLWVSSREVLPAQAPQLGSVLRTLCSTRIIRAENAQRGTQLKLMLTLAGNQKAIFKPQWYSRAELIDGPVYAGKDRHNAEVAAFHLAVLLGLRRSPLTVGRKINLRREVMPVATDNLLDTFYQEGNNTCFYGVCYYCSPQDPVCAKRDVMEGALIMWLPHGYILKKYRNPWQRTYKTDVLARWEVDQQYCDKVKLSRLYASDQGSRLLDIVDSAIFDFLIDNGDRHHYEVFENFNNSMVLLLDNGKSFGNPNHDHVDILAPLYQCCILFEIFLQLEKAIAIFSKHVLNF
;
A
#
# COMPACT_ATOMS: atom_id res chain seq x y z
N MET A 1 11.03 0.29 35.67
CA MET A 1 10.52 0.73 34.34
C MET A 1 11.61 1.01 33.31
N SER A 2 12.84 1.37 33.68
CA SER A 2 13.96 1.61 32.73
C SER A 2 14.47 0.33 32.01
N TYR A 3 14.61 -0.79 32.72
CA TYR A 3 15.12 -2.06 32.16
C TYR A 3 14.25 -2.65 31.03
N ASN A 4 12.92 -2.59 31.16
CA ASN A 4 12.00 -3.07 30.11
C ASN A 4 12.09 -2.23 28.82
N ASN A 5 12.30 -0.91 28.94
CA ASN A 5 12.43 -0.04 27.76
C ASN A 5 13.72 -0.30 26.99
N ALA A 6 14.83 -0.58 27.68
CA ALA A 6 16.11 -0.89 27.04
C ALA A 6 16.09 -2.26 26.32
N PHE A 7 15.50 -3.28 26.95
CA PHE A 7 15.35 -4.60 26.34
C PHE A 7 14.41 -4.57 25.12
N GLN A 8 13.30 -3.83 25.21
CA GLN A 8 12.35 -3.68 24.10
C GLN A 8 12.96 -2.89 22.92
N ALA A 9 13.80 -1.89 23.20
CA ALA A 9 14.57 -1.18 22.18
C ALA A 9 15.65 -2.06 21.51
N SER A 10 16.35 -2.89 22.29
CA SER A 10 17.33 -3.86 21.78
C SER A 10 16.68 -4.92 20.88
N PHE A 11 15.53 -5.48 21.30
CA PHE A 11 14.79 -6.45 20.52
C PHE A 11 14.22 -5.85 19.21
N PHE A 12 13.70 -4.62 19.26
CA PHE A 12 13.24 -3.93 18.06
C PHE A 12 14.38 -3.68 17.06
N THR A 13 15.55 -3.29 17.56
CA THR A 13 16.74 -3.06 16.72
C THR A 13 17.12 -4.35 15.97
N ILE A 14 17.05 -5.51 16.62
CA ILE A 14 17.28 -6.81 15.99
C ILE A 14 16.22 -7.11 14.91
N ILE A 15 14.94 -6.88 15.20
CA ILE A 15 13.87 -7.08 14.22
C ILE A 15 14.06 -6.19 12.99
N TYR A 16 14.46 -4.94 13.19
CA TYR A 16 14.69 -4.04 12.08
C TYR A 16 15.86 -4.51 11.20
N ILE A 17 16.98 -4.93 11.81
CA ILE A 17 18.12 -5.50 11.07
C ILE A 17 17.68 -6.71 10.24
N ILE A 18 16.81 -7.57 10.76
CA ILE A 18 16.28 -8.72 10.01
C ILE A 18 15.50 -8.26 8.77
N VAL A 19 14.62 -7.26 8.92
CA VAL A 19 13.83 -6.74 7.79
C VAL A 19 14.72 -6.03 6.76
N LEU A 20 15.79 -5.35 7.19
CA LEU A 20 16.77 -4.75 6.27
C LEU A 20 17.39 -5.79 5.32
N LEU A 21 17.62 -7.01 5.82
CA LEU A 21 18.21 -8.10 5.05
C LEU A 21 17.20 -8.80 4.11
N TRP A 22 15.91 -8.52 4.24
CA TRP A 22 14.85 -9.11 3.40
C TRP A 22 14.70 -8.42 2.05
N VAL A 23 14.97 -7.12 2.01
CA VAL A 23 14.76 -6.32 0.81
C VAL A 23 15.89 -6.57 -0.17
N SER A 24 15.54 -6.75 -1.44
CA SER A 24 16.43 -6.84 -2.59
C SER A 24 15.80 -6.16 -3.80
N SER A 25 16.43 -6.21 -4.97
CA SER A 25 15.88 -5.62 -6.20
C SER A 25 14.56 -6.26 -6.66
N ARG A 26 14.28 -7.50 -6.24
CA ARG A 26 13.15 -8.33 -6.72
C ARG A 26 12.21 -8.85 -5.64
N GLU A 27 12.48 -8.61 -4.36
CA GLU A 27 11.54 -8.90 -3.27
C GLU A 27 11.75 -7.94 -2.09
N VAL A 28 10.68 -7.61 -1.38
CA VAL A 28 10.70 -6.84 -0.11
C VAL A 28 10.48 -7.74 1.11
N LEU A 29 10.14 -9.00 0.88
CA LEU A 29 9.89 -10.05 1.86
C LEU A 29 10.39 -11.37 1.24
N PRO A 30 11.18 -12.21 1.90
CA PRO A 30 11.62 -13.48 1.34
C PRO A 30 10.51 -14.54 1.36
N ALA A 31 10.67 -15.60 0.56
CA ALA A 31 9.78 -16.76 0.52
C ALA A 31 9.54 -17.38 1.89
N GLN A 32 10.64 -17.52 2.62
CA GLN A 32 10.70 -18.11 3.93
C GLN A 32 11.09 -17.01 4.90
N ALA A 33 10.08 -16.42 5.54
CA ALA A 33 10.24 -15.39 6.54
C ALA A 33 9.76 -15.93 7.90
N PRO A 34 10.50 -16.83 8.57
CA PRO A 34 10.05 -17.44 9.83
C PRO A 34 9.82 -16.40 10.94
N GLN A 35 10.47 -15.24 10.86
CA GLN A 35 10.28 -14.14 11.81
C GLN A 35 9.11 -13.21 11.45
N LEU A 36 8.44 -13.38 10.31
CA LEU A 36 7.39 -12.45 9.84
C LEU A 36 6.31 -12.19 10.90
N GLY A 37 5.80 -13.23 11.56
CA GLY A 37 4.80 -13.06 12.62
C GLY A 37 5.30 -12.19 13.79
N SER A 38 6.56 -12.36 14.18
CA SER A 38 7.20 -11.54 15.23
C SER A 38 7.43 -10.10 14.78
N VAL A 39 7.80 -9.88 13.51
CA VAL A 39 7.96 -8.54 12.94
C VAL A 39 6.61 -7.81 12.90
N LEU A 40 5.56 -8.44 12.37
CA LEU A 40 4.23 -7.84 12.29
C LEU A 40 3.67 -7.52 13.69
N ARG A 41 3.81 -8.45 14.65
CA ARG A 41 3.39 -8.22 16.05
C ARG A 41 4.11 -7.03 16.69
N THR A 42 5.40 -6.89 16.38
CA THR A 42 6.21 -5.77 16.86
C THR A 42 5.69 -4.45 16.28
N LEU A 43 5.44 -4.37 14.97
CA LEU A 43 4.87 -3.16 14.34
C LEU A 43 3.53 -2.73 14.97
N CYS A 44 2.70 -3.68 15.42
CA CYS A 44 1.43 -3.39 16.09
C CYS A 44 1.59 -2.69 17.46
N SER A 45 2.73 -2.82 18.14
CA SER A 45 2.89 -2.40 19.55
C SER A 45 4.06 -1.47 19.82
N THR A 46 5.02 -1.33 18.90
CA THR A 46 6.20 -0.48 19.11
C THR A 46 5.80 0.96 19.37
N ARG A 47 6.37 1.57 20.42
CA ARG A 47 6.11 2.96 20.80
C ARG A 47 6.41 3.93 19.65
N ILE A 48 5.51 4.90 19.45
CA ILE A 48 5.71 6.02 18.53
C ILE A 48 6.57 7.07 19.27
N ILE A 49 7.63 7.55 18.61
CA ILE A 49 8.56 8.53 19.18
C ILE A 49 8.53 9.87 18.46
N ARG A 50 7.91 9.92 17.27
CA ARG A 50 7.65 11.14 16.51
C ARG A 50 6.47 10.92 15.57
N ALA A 51 5.66 11.95 15.39
CA ALA A 51 4.57 11.98 14.41
C ALA A 51 4.61 13.29 13.61
N GLU A 52 4.39 13.21 12.30
CA GLU A 52 4.41 14.36 11.40
C GLU A 52 3.45 14.15 10.23
N ASN A 53 3.00 15.23 9.60
CA ASN A 53 2.31 15.16 8.32
C ASN A 53 3.25 14.56 7.28
N ALA A 54 2.82 13.54 6.53
CA ALA A 54 3.64 13.00 5.46
C ALA A 54 3.78 14.04 4.33
N GLN A 55 5.01 14.43 4.00
CA GLN A 55 5.29 15.57 3.11
C GLN A 55 4.85 15.43 1.64
N ARG A 56 4.36 14.25 1.22
CA ARG A 56 3.98 13.97 -0.17
C ARG A 56 2.76 13.07 -0.25
N GLY A 57 1.81 13.42 -1.12
CA GLY A 57 0.60 12.64 -1.38
C GLY A 57 -0.63 13.54 -1.45
N THR A 58 -1.71 12.98 -1.96
CA THR A 58 -2.98 13.68 -2.10
C THR A 58 -3.91 13.46 -0.91
N GLN A 59 -3.81 12.29 -0.28
CA GLN A 59 -4.66 11.84 0.83
C GLN A 59 -3.99 12.01 2.20
N LEU A 60 -4.80 12.05 3.26
CA LEU A 60 -4.33 12.14 4.63
C LEU A 60 -3.53 10.89 5.03
N LYS A 61 -2.30 11.12 5.47
CA LYS A 61 -1.46 10.09 6.08
C LYS A 61 -0.41 10.73 6.99
N LEU A 62 -0.10 10.04 8.07
CA LEU A 62 0.94 10.46 9.01
C LEU A 62 2.23 9.71 8.71
N MET A 63 3.35 10.40 8.86
CA MET A 63 4.66 9.76 8.96
C MET A 63 4.96 9.60 10.46
N LEU A 64 5.11 8.35 10.89
CA LEU A 64 5.44 7.99 12.26
C LEU A 64 6.88 7.48 12.31
N THR A 65 7.63 7.91 13.32
CA THR A 65 8.89 7.26 13.69
C THR A 65 8.62 6.41 14.92
N LEU A 66 8.90 5.11 14.82
CA LEU A 66 8.80 4.15 15.90
C LEU A 66 10.11 4.12 16.70
N ALA A 67 10.05 3.64 17.94
CA ALA A 67 11.24 3.38 18.74
C ALA A 67 12.21 2.49 17.95
N GLY A 68 13.51 2.85 17.93
CA GLY A 68 14.49 2.25 17.01
C GLY A 68 14.60 2.96 15.66
N ASN A 69 14.04 4.17 15.53
CA ASN A 69 14.14 5.05 14.35
C ASN A 69 13.54 4.49 13.05
N GLN A 70 12.72 3.44 13.13
CA GLN A 70 11.99 2.93 11.98
C GLN A 70 10.87 3.90 11.60
N LYS A 71 10.83 4.32 10.34
CA LYS A 71 9.73 5.11 9.80
C LYS A 71 8.57 4.22 9.35
N ALA A 72 7.35 4.71 9.47
CA ALA A 72 6.16 4.06 8.95
C ALA A 72 5.12 5.09 8.55
N ILE A 73 4.34 4.79 7.52
CA ILE A 73 3.14 5.55 7.19
C ILE A 73 1.99 5.01 8.03
N PHE A 74 1.20 5.91 8.62
CA PHE A 74 -0.08 5.57 9.21
C PHE A 74 -1.21 6.18 8.38
N LYS A 75 -2.06 5.32 7.82
CA LYS A 75 -3.31 5.73 7.13
C LYS A 75 -4.49 5.49 8.07
N PRO A 76 -5.20 6.53 8.51
CA PRO A 76 -6.29 6.39 9.47
C PRO A 76 -7.53 5.75 8.82
N GLN A 77 -8.40 5.17 9.65
CA GLN A 77 -9.70 4.67 9.21
C GLN A 77 -10.64 5.84 8.84
N TRP A 78 -10.91 5.99 7.55
CA TRP A 78 -11.92 6.94 7.05
C TRP A 78 -13.35 6.40 7.10
N TYR A 79 -13.53 5.14 6.71
CA TYR A 79 -14.84 4.55 6.49
C TYR A 79 -15.13 3.39 7.43
N SER A 80 -16.41 3.09 7.61
CA SER A 80 -16.83 1.81 8.21
C SER A 80 -16.45 0.65 7.28
N ARG A 81 -16.41 -0.59 7.79
CA ARG A 81 -16.12 -1.77 6.94
C ARG A 81 -17.23 -2.11 5.95
N ALA A 82 -18.45 -1.65 6.21
CA ALA A 82 -19.62 -1.90 5.36
C ALA A 82 -19.87 -0.77 4.36
N GLU A 83 -19.04 0.28 4.37
CA GLU A 83 -19.17 1.40 3.45
C GLU A 83 -18.96 0.92 2.01
N LEU A 84 -19.91 1.26 1.14
CA LEU A 84 -19.80 1.05 -0.30
C LEU A 84 -19.29 2.34 -0.94
N ILE A 85 -18.29 2.22 -1.80
CA ILE A 85 -17.73 3.35 -2.53
C ILE A 85 -18.28 3.31 -3.95
N ASP A 86 -19.21 4.22 -4.22
CA ASP A 86 -19.80 4.40 -5.54
C ASP A 86 -19.01 5.42 -6.39
N GLY A 87 -19.29 5.42 -7.69
CA GLY A 87 -18.66 6.31 -8.67
C GLY A 87 -17.51 5.63 -9.41
N PRO A 88 -16.56 6.41 -9.98
CA PRO A 88 -15.40 5.85 -10.66
C PRO A 88 -14.60 4.94 -9.73
N VAL A 89 -13.95 3.91 -10.28
CA VAL A 89 -13.15 2.93 -9.53
C VAL A 89 -12.04 3.53 -8.63
N TYR A 90 -11.61 4.76 -8.88
CA TYR A 90 -10.63 5.51 -8.07
C TYR A 90 -11.27 6.45 -7.02
N ALA A 91 -12.58 6.37 -6.80
CA ALA A 91 -13.33 7.26 -5.90
C ALA A 91 -13.01 7.04 -4.42
N GLY A 92 -13.49 7.99 -3.60
CA GLY A 92 -13.35 7.97 -2.14
C GLY A 92 -11.94 8.27 -1.62
N LYS A 93 -11.74 8.09 -0.32
CA LYS A 93 -10.45 8.20 0.38
C LYS A 93 -9.74 6.84 0.45
N ASP A 94 -8.47 6.86 0.85
CA ASP A 94 -7.72 5.64 1.15
C ASP A 94 -8.38 4.87 2.30
N ARG A 95 -8.58 3.57 2.11
CA ARG A 95 -9.12 2.63 3.08
C ARG A 95 -7.98 1.89 3.76
N HIS A 96 -7.84 2.04 5.07
CA HIS A 96 -6.75 1.40 5.82
C HIS A 96 -6.82 -0.13 5.77
N ASN A 97 -8.02 -0.70 5.81
CA ASN A 97 -8.22 -2.14 5.68
C ASN A 97 -7.80 -2.66 4.30
N ALA A 98 -7.92 -1.84 3.25
CA ALA A 98 -7.48 -2.20 1.91
C ALA A 98 -5.95 -2.37 1.87
N GLU A 99 -5.17 -1.48 2.49
CA GLU A 99 -3.71 -1.62 2.57
C GLU A 99 -3.30 -2.92 3.28
N VAL A 100 -3.96 -3.25 4.40
CA VAL A 100 -3.67 -4.48 5.15
C VAL A 100 -4.02 -5.72 4.33
N ALA A 101 -5.21 -5.76 3.74
CA ALA A 101 -5.66 -6.89 2.93
C ALA A 101 -4.78 -7.08 1.67
N ALA A 102 -4.44 -5.98 0.99
CA ALA A 102 -3.57 -5.98 -0.18
C ALA A 102 -2.18 -6.57 0.14
N PHE A 103 -1.58 -6.18 1.27
CA PHE A 103 -0.31 -6.78 1.72
C PHE A 103 -0.43 -8.30 1.89
N HIS A 104 -1.46 -8.78 2.60
CA HIS A 104 -1.64 -10.21 2.82
C HIS A 104 -1.93 -10.97 1.52
N LEU A 105 -2.75 -10.42 0.63
CA LEU A 105 -3.01 -11.01 -0.67
C LEU A 105 -1.73 -11.09 -1.51
N ALA A 106 -0.90 -10.04 -1.51
CA ALA A 106 0.38 -10.03 -2.21
C ALA A 106 1.29 -11.17 -1.70
N VAL A 107 1.36 -11.39 -0.38
CA VAL A 107 2.08 -12.53 0.20
C VAL A 107 1.52 -13.87 -0.27
N LEU A 108 0.19 -14.04 -0.25
CA LEU A 108 -0.47 -15.28 -0.68
C LEU A 108 -0.24 -15.60 -2.16
N LEU A 109 -0.24 -14.57 -3.02
CA LEU A 109 0.04 -14.70 -4.44
C LEU A 109 1.52 -14.83 -4.76
N GLY A 110 2.40 -14.86 -3.75
CA GLY A 110 3.84 -14.87 -3.94
C GLY A 110 4.40 -13.56 -4.52
N LEU A 111 3.58 -12.51 -4.62
CA LEU A 111 3.95 -11.17 -5.04
C LEU A 111 4.60 -10.44 -3.87
N ARG A 112 5.88 -10.70 -3.66
CA ARG A 112 6.66 -10.15 -2.54
C ARG A 112 7.13 -8.72 -2.79
N ARG A 113 6.23 -7.86 -3.24
CA ARG A 113 6.51 -6.52 -3.75
C ARG A 113 5.78 -5.42 -2.94
N SER A 114 4.99 -5.80 -1.93
CA SER A 114 4.28 -4.90 -1.02
C SER A 114 5.00 -4.77 0.32
N PRO A 115 5.21 -3.56 0.86
CA PRO A 115 5.82 -3.36 2.16
C PRO A 115 4.98 -3.98 3.28
N LEU A 116 5.65 -4.31 4.39
CA LEU A 116 4.99 -4.87 5.58
C LEU A 116 3.93 -3.91 6.09
N THR A 117 2.71 -4.42 6.22
CA THR A 117 1.55 -3.62 6.62
C THR A 117 0.76 -4.32 7.72
N VAL A 118 0.40 -3.59 8.77
CA VAL A 118 -0.42 -4.10 9.88
C VAL A 118 -1.56 -3.15 10.22
N GLY A 119 -2.68 -3.71 10.69
CA GLY A 119 -3.70 -2.92 11.37
C GLY A 119 -3.20 -2.52 12.76
N ARG A 120 -3.38 -1.26 13.15
CA ARG A 120 -3.00 -0.76 14.48
C ARG A 120 -4.04 0.20 15.02
N LYS A 121 -4.34 0.05 16.31
CA LYS A 121 -5.11 1.03 17.10
C LYS A 121 -4.13 1.89 17.88
N ILE A 122 -4.24 3.21 17.73
CA ILE A 122 -3.39 4.19 18.40
C ILE A 122 -4.25 5.12 19.25
N ASN A 123 -3.79 5.43 20.46
CA ASN A 123 -4.39 6.47 21.27
C ASN A 123 -3.79 7.83 20.87
N LEU A 124 -4.57 8.68 20.20
CA LEU A 124 -4.09 9.95 19.65
C LEU A 124 -3.51 10.87 20.72
N ARG A 125 -4.21 11.02 21.86
CA ARG A 125 -3.78 11.89 22.96
C ARG A 125 -2.52 11.39 23.68
N ARG A 126 -2.35 10.06 23.77
CA ARG A 126 -1.25 9.47 24.56
C ARG A 126 -0.04 9.07 23.72
N GLU A 127 -0.24 8.69 22.46
CA GLU A 127 0.82 8.13 21.60
C GLU A 127 1.21 9.05 20.44
N VAL A 128 0.35 9.97 20.00
CA VAL A 128 0.60 10.82 18.82
C VAL A 128 0.85 12.27 19.20
N MET A 129 -0.14 12.95 19.81
CA MET A 129 -0.06 14.38 20.13
C MET A 129 1.19 14.77 20.93
N PRO A 130 1.65 14.00 21.94
CA PRO A 130 2.85 14.37 22.73
C PRO A 130 4.16 14.31 21.94
N VAL A 131 4.18 13.66 20.78
CA VAL A 131 5.37 13.48 19.93
C VAL A 131 5.15 14.02 18.51
N ALA A 132 4.06 14.75 18.30
CA ALA A 132 3.72 15.32 17.01
C ALA A 132 4.50 16.64 16.78
N THR A 133 4.70 16.99 15.51
CA THR A 133 5.19 18.33 15.12
C THR A 133 4.09 19.38 15.26
N ASP A 134 4.44 20.64 15.54
CA ASP A 134 3.47 21.74 15.71
C ASP A 134 2.44 21.81 14.57
N ASN A 135 2.87 21.81 13.30
CA ASN A 135 1.98 21.81 12.14
C ASN A 135 1.01 20.60 12.07
N LEU A 136 1.34 19.48 12.71
CA LEU A 136 0.40 18.37 12.85
C LEU A 136 -0.53 18.62 14.05
N LEU A 137 0.00 19.04 15.21
CA LEU A 137 -0.80 19.38 16.39
C LEU A 137 -1.86 20.45 16.11
N ASP A 138 -1.53 21.47 15.31
CA ASP A 138 -2.44 22.56 14.95
C ASP A 138 -3.71 22.07 14.22
N THR A 139 -3.69 20.84 13.69
CA THR A 139 -4.84 20.24 13.01
C THR A 139 -5.74 19.42 13.93
N PHE A 140 -5.36 19.20 15.19
CA PHE A 140 -6.14 18.44 16.15
C PHE A 140 -7.17 19.31 16.86
N TYR A 141 -8.37 18.77 17.07
CA TYR A 141 -9.39 19.40 17.89
C TYR A 141 -10.31 18.34 18.53
N GLN A 142 -11.18 18.79 19.44
CA GLN A 142 -12.22 17.95 20.04
C GLN A 142 -13.55 18.17 19.34
N GLU A 143 -14.20 17.07 18.97
CA GLU A 143 -15.58 17.06 18.51
C GLU A 143 -16.41 16.18 19.44
N GLY A 144 -17.14 16.83 20.34
CA GLY A 144 -17.82 16.15 21.44
C GLY A 144 -16.83 15.39 22.32
N ASN A 145 -16.93 14.07 22.35
CA ASN A 145 -16.04 13.19 23.11
C ASN A 145 -14.88 12.62 22.29
N ASN A 146 -14.78 12.95 21.00
CA ASN A 146 -13.83 12.36 20.07
C ASN A 146 -12.67 13.32 19.77
N THR A 147 -11.47 12.77 19.70
CA THR A 147 -10.29 13.47 19.18
C THR A 147 -10.25 13.34 17.66
N CYS A 148 -10.28 14.47 16.96
CA CYS A 148 -10.27 14.54 15.50
C CYS A 148 -9.04 15.29 14.99
N PHE A 149 -8.62 15.01 13.76
CA PHE A 149 -7.64 15.82 13.05
C PHE A 149 -7.87 15.72 11.54
N TYR A 150 -7.46 16.75 10.81
CA TYR A 150 -7.53 16.78 9.34
C TYR A 150 -6.15 16.69 8.67
N GLY A 151 -5.06 16.92 9.42
CA GLY A 151 -3.69 16.88 8.89
C GLY A 151 -3.44 17.88 7.77
N VAL A 152 -2.31 17.73 7.06
CA VAL A 152 -1.94 18.60 5.94
C VAL A 152 -1.58 17.75 4.72
N CYS A 153 -2.41 17.87 3.67
CA CYS A 153 -2.26 17.22 2.37
C CYS A 153 -3.10 17.94 1.31
N TYR A 154 -3.01 17.55 0.04
CA TYR A 154 -3.71 18.23 -1.06
C TYR A 154 -5.25 18.23 -0.90
N TYR A 155 -5.84 17.13 -0.41
CA TYR A 155 -7.29 17.01 -0.18
C TYR A 155 -7.70 17.10 1.30
N CYS A 156 -6.80 17.56 2.17
CA CYS A 156 -7.06 17.67 3.61
C CYS A 156 -7.72 19.02 3.90
N SER A 157 -8.78 19.00 4.71
CA SER A 157 -9.52 20.21 5.09
C SER A 157 -10.10 20.08 6.50
N PRO A 158 -10.19 21.16 7.28
CA PRO A 158 -10.92 21.16 8.56
C PRO A 158 -12.39 20.75 8.42
N GLN A 159 -12.99 20.85 7.23
CA GLN A 159 -14.37 20.41 6.97
C GLN A 159 -14.50 18.89 6.73
N ASP A 160 -13.39 18.18 6.56
CA ASP A 160 -13.34 16.75 6.26
C ASP A 160 -12.28 16.06 7.14
N PRO A 161 -12.47 16.05 8.48
CA PRO A 161 -11.54 15.44 9.42
C PRO A 161 -11.69 13.91 9.48
N VAL A 162 -10.73 13.27 10.12
CA VAL A 162 -10.91 11.91 10.64
C VAL A 162 -10.97 11.94 12.17
N CYS A 163 -11.95 11.23 12.73
CA CYS A 163 -12.24 11.24 14.17
C CYS A 163 -12.01 9.87 14.80
N ALA A 164 -11.28 9.84 15.92
CA ALA A 164 -11.14 8.66 16.75
C ALA A 164 -12.44 8.33 17.51
N LYS A 165 -12.60 7.08 17.93
CA LYS A 165 -13.62 6.74 18.93
C LYS A 165 -13.05 7.08 20.31
N ARG A 166 -13.54 8.16 20.92
CA ARG A 166 -12.85 8.85 22.01
C ARG A 166 -11.46 9.27 21.57
N ASP A 167 -10.43 8.62 22.10
CA ASP A 167 -9.03 8.90 21.76
C ASP A 167 -8.40 7.80 20.92
N VAL A 168 -9.10 6.70 20.64
CA VAL A 168 -8.53 5.54 19.94
C VAL A 168 -8.91 5.55 18.46
N MET A 169 -7.90 5.65 17.61
CA MET A 169 -8.03 5.59 16.16
C MET A 169 -7.47 4.28 15.63
N GLU A 170 -8.25 3.60 14.79
CA GLU A 170 -7.75 2.48 14.00
C GLU A 170 -7.15 2.99 12.69
N GLY A 171 -6.14 2.30 12.18
CA GLY A 171 -5.55 2.58 10.88
C GLY A 171 -4.58 1.49 10.44
N ALA A 172 -3.96 1.70 9.30
CA ALA A 172 -2.94 0.84 8.73
C ALA A 172 -1.58 1.47 8.95
N LEU A 173 -0.66 0.69 9.52
CA LEU A 173 0.74 1.05 9.67
C LEU A 173 1.54 0.32 8.59
N ILE A 174 2.06 1.07 7.62
CA ILE A 174 2.88 0.58 6.51
C ILE A 174 4.34 0.89 6.81
N MET A 175 5.17 -0.12 6.96
CA MET A 175 6.59 0.05 7.25
C MET A 175 7.30 0.74 6.07
N TRP A 176 8.07 1.79 6.37
CA TRP A 176 8.86 2.47 5.36
C TRP A 176 10.00 1.59 4.86
N LEU A 177 10.24 1.60 3.56
CA LEU A 177 11.33 0.86 2.94
C LEU A 177 12.69 1.40 3.41
N PRO A 178 13.74 0.56 3.45
CA PRO A 178 15.02 1.00 4.00
C PRO A 178 15.64 2.16 3.20
N HIS A 179 16.37 3.04 3.88
CA HIS A 179 16.94 4.25 3.27
C HIS A 179 17.85 4.00 2.06
N GLY A 180 18.51 2.83 2.01
CA GLY A 180 19.35 2.42 0.87
C GLY A 180 18.57 2.06 -0.40
N TYR A 181 17.24 1.97 -0.35
CA TYR A 181 16.38 1.63 -1.48
C TYR A 181 15.66 2.87 -1.98
N ILE A 182 16.28 3.57 -2.92
CA ILE A 182 15.79 4.86 -3.43
C ILE A 182 14.65 4.59 -4.42
N LEU A 183 13.48 5.17 -4.16
CA LEU A 183 12.31 5.00 -5.03
C LEU A 183 12.35 5.95 -6.22
N LYS A 184 12.12 5.40 -7.42
CA LYS A 184 11.86 6.17 -8.63
C LYS A 184 10.47 5.90 -9.15
N LYS A 185 9.74 6.99 -9.35
CA LYS A 185 8.36 7.02 -9.81
C LYS A 185 8.28 7.11 -11.33
N TYR A 186 7.43 6.30 -11.93
CA TYR A 186 7.12 6.30 -13.35
C TYR A 186 5.62 6.42 -13.56
N ARG A 187 5.19 7.06 -14.66
CA ARG A 187 3.80 7.02 -15.09
C ARG A 187 3.47 5.63 -15.60
N ASN A 188 2.33 5.09 -15.16
CA ASN A 188 1.81 3.84 -15.70
C ASN A 188 1.31 4.10 -17.14
N PRO A 189 1.72 3.33 -18.16
CA PRO A 189 1.18 3.47 -19.52
C PRO A 189 -0.36 3.35 -19.55
N TRP A 190 -0.93 2.53 -18.67
CA TRP A 190 -2.38 2.34 -18.54
C TRP A 190 -3.02 3.28 -17.50
N GLN A 191 -2.38 4.42 -17.18
CA GLN A 191 -3.04 5.41 -16.32
C GLN A 191 -4.34 5.92 -16.95
N ARG A 192 -5.37 6.13 -16.12
CA ARG A 192 -6.62 6.79 -16.50
C ARG A 192 -6.41 8.29 -16.71
N THR A 193 -7.39 8.95 -17.33
CA THR A 193 -7.38 10.41 -17.54
C THR A 193 -7.86 11.21 -16.33
N TYR A 194 -8.63 10.58 -15.44
CA TYR A 194 -9.31 11.22 -14.30
C TYR A 194 -10.29 12.33 -14.70
N LYS A 195 -10.85 12.24 -15.91
CA LYS A 195 -11.82 13.20 -16.46
C LYS A 195 -13.03 12.46 -17.02
N THR A 196 -14.24 12.92 -16.65
CA THR A 196 -15.52 12.23 -16.86
C THR A 196 -15.85 11.88 -18.33
N ASP A 197 -15.30 12.62 -19.31
CA ASP A 197 -15.63 12.42 -20.72
C ASP A 197 -14.38 12.34 -21.62
N VAL A 198 -13.23 11.98 -21.04
CA VAL A 198 -11.98 11.86 -21.79
C VAL A 198 -11.45 10.45 -21.63
N LEU A 199 -11.52 9.67 -22.70
CA LEU A 199 -10.93 8.33 -22.72
C LEU A 199 -9.40 8.42 -22.82
N ALA A 200 -8.71 7.54 -22.12
CA ALA A 200 -7.28 7.37 -22.28
C ALA A 200 -6.98 6.67 -23.60
N ARG A 201 -5.75 6.83 -24.10
CA ARG A 201 -5.36 6.23 -25.38
C ARG A 201 -5.46 4.71 -25.38
N TRP A 202 -5.16 4.06 -24.25
CA TRP A 202 -5.26 2.60 -24.11
C TRP A 202 -6.71 2.10 -24.14
N GLU A 203 -7.70 2.97 -23.89
CA GLU A 203 -9.13 2.60 -23.94
C GLU A 203 -9.65 2.54 -25.38
N VAL A 204 -9.00 3.24 -26.32
CA VAL A 204 -9.46 3.37 -27.72
C VAL A 204 -8.56 2.65 -28.74
N ASP A 205 -7.29 2.46 -28.40
CA ASP A 205 -6.26 1.93 -29.32
C ASP A 205 -6.05 0.43 -29.06
N GLN A 206 -6.60 -0.42 -29.94
CA GLN A 206 -6.48 -1.89 -29.80
C GLN A 206 -5.03 -2.40 -29.89
N GLN A 207 -4.12 -1.62 -30.48
CA GLN A 207 -2.69 -1.94 -30.59
C GLN A 207 -1.83 -1.13 -29.60
N TYR A 208 -2.43 -0.65 -28.51
CA TYR A 208 -1.75 0.21 -27.56
C TYR A 208 -0.49 -0.45 -26.97
N CYS A 209 -0.58 -1.73 -26.57
CA CYS A 209 0.58 -2.40 -25.96
C CYS A 209 1.76 -2.54 -26.93
N ASP A 210 1.52 -2.72 -28.24
CA ASP A 210 2.61 -2.78 -29.22
C ASP A 210 3.40 -1.47 -29.26
N LYS A 211 2.71 -0.33 -29.14
CA LYS A 211 3.34 1.00 -29.02
C LYS A 211 4.08 1.17 -27.69
N VAL A 212 3.55 0.60 -26.60
CA VAL A 212 4.25 0.58 -25.30
C VAL A 212 5.56 -0.21 -25.41
N LYS A 213 5.55 -1.37 -26.07
CA LYS A 213 6.72 -2.24 -26.29
C LYS A 213 7.84 -1.57 -27.11
N LEU A 214 7.53 -0.57 -27.94
CA LEU A 214 8.54 0.22 -28.67
C LEU A 214 9.40 1.11 -27.75
N SER A 215 8.91 1.44 -26.55
CA SER A 215 9.70 2.16 -25.56
C SER A 215 10.76 1.23 -24.97
N ARG A 216 12.01 1.70 -24.95
CA ARG A 216 13.14 0.97 -24.33
C ARG A 216 12.87 0.55 -22.88
N LEU A 217 12.04 1.28 -22.14
CA LEU A 217 11.70 0.93 -20.76
C LEU A 217 10.90 -0.38 -20.63
N TYR A 218 10.15 -0.74 -21.67
CA TYR A 218 9.20 -1.86 -21.67
C TYR A 218 9.55 -2.95 -22.69
N ALA A 219 10.62 -2.76 -23.46
CA ALA A 219 11.10 -3.75 -24.41
C ALA A 219 11.59 -5.01 -23.68
N SER A 220 11.26 -6.18 -24.24
CA SER A 220 11.49 -7.50 -23.61
C SER A 220 12.97 -7.85 -23.41
N ASP A 221 13.85 -7.26 -24.21
CA ASP A 221 15.31 -7.42 -24.12
C ASP A 221 15.96 -6.51 -23.06
N GLN A 222 15.22 -5.55 -22.50
CA GLN A 222 15.74 -4.59 -21.51
C GLN A 222 15.44 -4.99 -20.06
N GLY A 223 14.49 -5.90 -19.83
CA GLY A 223 14.17 -6.43 -18.50
C GLY A 223 12.73 -6.88 -18.33
N SER A 224 12.33 -7.04 -17.07
CA SER A 224 11.03 -7.61 -16.67
C SER A 224 9.93 -6.57 -16.45
N ARG A 225 10.18 -5.29 -16.76
CA ARG A 225 9.29 -4.18 -16.37
C ARG A 225 7.85 -4.35 -16.85
N LEU A 226 7.67 -4.73 -18.11
CA LEU A 226 6.33 -4.90 -18.67
C LEU A 226 5.59 -6.08 -18.03
N LEU A 227 6.31 -7.18 -17.74
CA LEU A 227 5.76 -8.33 -17.01
C LEU A 227 5.36 -7.94 -15.59
N ASP A 228 6.18 -7.13 -14.91
CA ASP A 228 5.87 -6.63 -13.57
C ASP A 228 4.61 -5.76 -13.56
N ILE A 229 4.39 -4.96 -14.62
CA ILE A 229 3.15 -4.18 -14.80
C ILE A 229 1.95 -5.10 -15.00
N VAL A 230 2.07 -6.17 -15.80
CA VAL A 230 0.99 -7.13 -15.99
C VAL A 230 0.66 -7.86 -14.69
N ASP A 231 1.65 -8.33 -13.94
CA ASP A 231 1.44 -8.92 -12.61
C ASP A 231 0.74 -7.93 -11.67
N SER A 232 1.15 -6.65 -11.69
CA SER A 232 0.51 -5.62 -10.87
C SER A 232 -0.93 -5.35 -11.28
N ALA A 233 -1.26 -5.45 -12.57
CA ALA A 233 -2.62 -5.27 -13.07
C ALA A 233 -3.54 -6.42 -12.65
N ILE A 234 -3.03 -7.65 -12.65
CA ILE A 234 -3.79 -8.81 -12.14
C ILE A 234 -4.02 -8.66 -10.64
N PHE A 235 -3.00 -8.25 -9.89
CA PHE A 235 -3.13 -7.95 -8.47
C PHE A 235 -4.15 -6.83 -8.21
N ASP A 236 -4.06 -5.73 -8.95
CA ASP A 236 -4.98 -4.60 -8.84
C ASP A 236 -6.41 -4.99 -9.18
N PHE A 237 -6.62 -5.86 -10.18
CA PHE A 237 -7.95 -6.36 -10.51
C PHE A 237 -8.55 -7.18 -9.35
N LEU A 238 -7.77 -8.07 -8.73
CA LEU A 238 -8.23 -8.89 -7.60
C LEU A 238 -8.64 -8.07 -6.37
N ILE A 239 -8.10 -6.86 -6.23
CA ILE A 239 -8.43 -5.94 -5.14
C ILE A 239 -9.32 -4.78 -5.62
N ASP A 240 -9.69 -4.74 -6.89
CA ASP A 240 -10.42 -3.64 -7.55
C ASP A 240 -9.76 -2.26 -7.34
N ASN A 241 -8.45 -2.17 -7.56
CA ASN A 241 -7.67 -0.93 -7.49
C ASN A 241 -7.51 -0.27 -8.88
N GLY A 242 -8.39 0.64 -9.21
CA GLY A 242 -8.32 1.39 -10.47
C GLY A 242 -7.48 2.67 -10.43
N ASP A 243 -6.75 2.95 -9.34
CA ASP A 243 -6.00 4.20 -9.12
C ASP A 243 -4.46 4.02 -9.27
N ARG A 244 -3.96 2.95 -9.91
CA ARG A 244 -2.51 2.77 -10.15
C ARG A 244 -2.00 3.61 -11.33
N HIS A 245 -2.11 4.94 -11.24
CA HIS A 245 -1.64 5.87 -12.28
C HIS A 245 -0.11 6.04 -12.33
N HIS A 246 0.58 5.69 -11.26
CA HIS A 246 2.04 5.58 -11.26
C HIS A 246 2.45 4.28 -10.60
N TYR A 247 3.71 3.93 -10.82
CA TYR A 247 4.36 2.87 -10.09
C TYR A 247 5.78 3.30 -9.69
N GLU A 248 6.29 2.70 -8.63
CA GLU A 248 7.66 2.89 -8.16
C GLU A 248 8.51 1.63 -8.34
N VAL A 249 9.82 1.86 -8.54
CA VAL A 249 10.87 0.84 -8.52
C VAL A 249 12.05 1.34 -7.70
N PHE A 250 13.01 0.47 -7.39
CA PHE A 250 14.28 0.90 -6.81
C PHE A 250 15.22 1.45 -7.88
N GLU A 251 15.52 2.75 -7.83
CA GLU A 251 16.36 3.46 -8.79
C GLU A 251 17.79 2.91 -8.85
N ASN A 252 18.34 2.62 -7.68
CA ASN A 252 19.74 2.25 -7.52
C ASN A 252 20.00 0.75 -7.74
N PHE A 253 19.03 0.02 -8.28
CA PHE A 253 19.15 -1.41 -8.58
C PHE A 253 18.71 -1.70 -10.02
N ASN A 254 19.52 -2.47 -10.75
CA ASN A 254 19.19 -2.90 -12.10
C ASN A 254 18.03 -3.90 -12.08
N ASN A 255 17.15 -3.81 -13.10
CA ASN A 255 15.97 -4.67 -13.28
C ASN A 255 15.08 -4.75 -12.01
N SER A 256 15.01 -3.66 -11.24
CA SER A 256 14.16 -3.61 -10.05
C SER A 256 12.68 -3.77 -10.40
N MET A 257 11.99 -4.53 -9.56
CA MET A 257 10.56 -4.82 -9.67
C MET A 257 9.69 -3.58 -9.54
N VAL A 258 8.50 -3.66 -10.14
CA VAL A 258 7.38 -2.77 -9.78
C VAL A 258 6.91 -3.09 -8.37
N LEU A 259 6.95 -2.09 -7.49
CA LEU A 259 6.47 -2.20 -6.13
C LEU A 259 4.95 -2.01 -6.07
N LEU A 260 4.30 -2.76 -5.18
CA LEU A 260 2.87 -2.68 -4.92
C LEU A 260 2.61 -1.70 -3.76
N LEU A 261 2.88 -0.41 -4.02
CA LEU A 261 2.67 0.67 -3.06
C LEU A 261 1.27 1.29 -3.21
N ASP A 262 0.81 1.93 -2.13
CA ASP A 262 -0.42 2.73 -2.05
C ASP A 262 -1.67 1.99 -2.57
N ASN A 263 -2.07 0.92 -1.87
CA ASN A 263 -3.22 0.09 -2.25
C ASN A 263 -4.52 0.50 -1.52
N GLY A 264 -4.56 1.70 -0.93
CA GLY A 264 -5.70 2.20 -0.16
C GLY A 264 -6.99 2.42 -0.97
N LYS A 265 -6.89 2.52 -2.30
CA LYS A 265 -8.01 2.71 -3.22
C LYS A 265 -8.67 1.41 -3.70
N SER A 266 -8.41 0.32 -3.00
CA SER A 266 -8.89 -1.03 -3.31
C SER A 266 -10.11 -1.41 -2.45
N PHE A 267 -10.83 -2.47 -2.79
CA PHE A 267 -11.96 -3.02 -2.03
C PHE A 267 -13.05 -1.96 -1.74
N GLY A 268 -13.39 -1.16 -2.75
CA GLY A 268 -14.39 -0.10 -2.62
C GLY A 268 -15.82 -0.61 -2.71
N ASN A 269 -16.08 -1.56 -3.61
CA ASN A 269 -17.41 -2.11 -3.82
C ASN A 269 -17.32 -3.61 -4.17
N PRO A 270 -17.84 -4.51 -3.33
CA PRO A 270 -17.76 -5.95 -3.57
C PRO A 270 -18.73 -6.46 -4.65
N ASN A 271 -19.58 -5.60 -5.22
CA ASN A 271 -20.60 -5.98 -6.19
C ASN A 271 -20.22 -5.65 -7.64
N HIS A 272 -19.00 -5.13 -7.87
CA HIS A 272 -18.53 -4.70 -9.19
C HIS A 272 -17.09 -5.13 -9.42
N ASP A 273 -16.83 -5.64 -10.62
CA ASP A 273 -15.49 -5.99 -11.09
C ASP A 273 -15.11 -5.09 -12.28
N HIS A 274 -14.04 -4.29 -12.15
CA HIS A 274 -13.59 -3.40 -13.23
C HIS A 274 -12.57 -4.12 -14.12
N VAL A 275 -13.07 -4.82 -15.14
CA VAL A 275 -12.27 -5.64 -16.07
C VAL A 275 -11.20 -4.83 -16.82
N ASP A 276 -11.43 -3.53 -17.02
CA ASP A 276 -10.48 -2.65 -17.70
C ASP A 276 -9.18 -2.43 -16.91
N ILE A 277 -9.14 -2.74 -15.61
CA ILE A 277 -7.89 -2.84 -14.84
C ILE A 277 -6.94 -3.88 -15.47
N LEU A 278 -7.48 -4.95 -16.07
CA LEU A 278 -6.70 -5.99 -16.77
C LEU A 278 -6.21 -5.56 -18.17
N ALA A 279 -6.37 -4.29 -18.58
CA ALA A 279 -5.90 -3.82 -19.88
C ALA A 279 -4.44 -4.18 -20.21
N PRO A 280 -3.46 -4.06 -19.29
CA PRO A 280 -2.11 -4.53 -19.55
C PRO A 280 -2.06 -6.02 -19.91
N LEU A 281 -2.85 -6.87 -19.26
CA LEU A 281 -2.88 -8.30 -19.53
C LEU A 281 -3.48 -8.60 -20.92
N TYR A 282 -4.71 -8.17 -21.18
CA TYR A 282 -5.41 -8.56 -22.40
C TYR A 282 -4.91 -7.83 -23.65
N GLN A 283 -4.24 -6.68 -23.52
CA GLN A 283 -3.61 -6.01 -24.67
C GLN A 283 -2.20 -6.53 -24.96
N CYS A 284 -1.45 -6.93 -23.95
CA CYS A 284 -0.07 -7.39 -24.15
C CYS A 284 0.04 -8.90 -24.41
N CYS A 285 -0.93 -9.69 -23.94
CA CYS A 285 -0.98 -11.15 -24.06
C CYS A 285 0.30 -11.84 -23.57
N ILE A 286 0.83 -11.37 -22.46
CA ILE A 286 1.99 -11.92 -21.77
C ILE A 286 1.62 -12.19 -20.32
N LEU A 287 2.24 -13.18 -19.70
CA LEU A 287 1.92 -13.61 -18.34
C LEU A 287 3.19 -14.07 -17.65
N PHE A 288 3.33 -13.80 -16.35
CA PHE A 288 4.52 -14.16 -15.58
C PHE A 288 4.16 -14.67 -14.17
N GLU A 289 5.09 -14.52 -13.21
CA GLU A 289 5.17 -15.05 -11.83
C GLU A 289 3.86 -15.44 -11.16
N ILE A 290 2.81 -14.61 -11.29
CA ILE A 290 1.53 -14.84 -10.65
C ILE A 290 0.77 -16.06 -11.19
N PHE A 291 0.98 -16.45 -12.46
CA PHE A 291 0.19 -17.50 -13.13
C PHE A 291 0.18 -18.82 -12.37
N LEU A 292 1.37 -19.35 -12.04
CA LEU A 292 1.50 -20.63 -11.35
C LEU A 292 0.85 -20.58 -9.95
N GLN A 293 0.81 -19.42 -9.32
CA GLN A 293 0.16 -19.26 -8.02
C GLN A 293 -1.35 -19.17 -8.16
N LEU A 294 -1.85 -18.50 -9.21
CA LEU A 294 -3.27 -18.49 -9.54
C LEU A 294 -3.77 -19.89 -9.90
N GLU A 295 -3.05 -20.66 -10.72
CA GLU A 295 -3.40 -22.04 -11.04
C GLU A 295 -3.49 -22.90 -9.78
N LYS A 296 -2.51 -22.78 -8.85
CA LYS A 296 -2.54 -23.48 -7.56
C LYS A 296 -3.72 -23.06 -6.72
N ALA A 297 -4.00 -21.75 -6.62
CA ALA A 297 -5.13 -21.23 -5.88
C ALA A 297 -6.46 -21.76 -6.44
N ILE A 298 -6.65 -21.69 -7.76
CA ILE A 298 -7.82 -22.22 -8.46
C ILE A 298 -7.96 -23.72 -8.23
N ALA A 299 -6.87 -24.48 -8.27
CA ALA A 299 -6.90 -25.93 -8.01
C ALA A 299 -7.32 -26.26 -6.57
N ILE A 300 -6.88 -25.47 -5.58
CA ILE A 300 -7.30 -25.62 -4.17
C ILE A 300 -8.80 -25.28 -4.03
N PHE A 301 -9.23 -24.15 -4.58
CA PHE A 301 -10.64 -23.73 -4.53
C PHE A 301 -11.55 -24.74 -5.26
N SER A 302 -11.17 -25.19 -6.45
CA SER A 302 -11.97 -26.17 -7.22
C SER A 302 -12.10 -27.50 -6.49
N LYS A 303 -11.09 -27.93 -5.72
CA LYS A 303 -11.17 -29.15 -4.90
C LYS A 303 -12.06 -29.01 -3.66
N HIS A 304 -12.30 -27.79 -3.18
CA HIS A 304 -13.05 -27.55 -1.93
C HIS A 304 -14.43 -26.95 -2.15
N VAL A 305 -14.68 -26.28 -3.28
CA VAL A 305 -15.98 -25.63 -3.59
C VAL A 305 -16.87 -26.52 -4.45
N LEU A 306 -16.31 -27.40 -5.30
CA LEU A 306 -17.10 -28.35 -6.11
C LEU A 306 -17.51 -29.63 -5.35
N ASN A 307 -17.23 -29.70 -4.05
CA ASN A 307 -17.62 -30.80 -3.17
C ASN A 307 -18.72 -30.40 -2.15
N PHE A 308 -19.45 -29.31 -2.43
CA PHE A 308 -20.65 -28.90 -1.71
C PHE A 308 -21.85 -28.79 -2.66
#